data_AF-A0A2N7QAP3-F1
#
_entry.id   AF-A0A2N7QAP3-F1
#
_cell.length_a   1.000
_cell.length_b   1.000
_cell.length_c   1.000
_cell.angle_alpha   90.00
_cell.angle_beta   90.00
_cell.angle_gamma   90.00
#
_symmetry.space_group_name_H-M   'P 1'
#
loop_
_entity.id
_entity.type
_entity.pdbx_description
1 polymer ?
#
loop_
_entity_poly.entity_id
_entity_poly.type
_entity_poly.pdbx_seq_one_letter_code
_entity_poly.pdbx_strand_id
1 'polypeptide(L)'
;DVAALTALKQLAEEYFRQEGFDDFELTTVFHQWMGGFPEDEAKAFSVIALGAIVARFSGAEKVIVKSPHEAMGIPTKEANAQGLRATRQAINMVEDQVIFKPEDLEPEVDLIKQEVRCLMNKVYELGKGDVAAGTVAAFEAGALDIPFAPSIYNHGKIIPMRDNEGFIRIFSQGNLPLSEEIMAYHRQKLIERARVEGRAISFEMVTDDIYAISKGRLVGRPR
;
A
#
# COMPACT_ATOMS: atom_id res chain seq x y z
N ASP A 1 5.45 1.56 -3.25
CA ASP A 1 4.39 1.83 -4.26
C ASP A 1 4.70 1.25 -5.63
N VAL A 2 5.71 1.75 -6.36
CA VAL A 2 6.10 1.20 -7.67
C VAL A 2 6.40 -0.30 -7.58
N ALA A 3 7.23 -0.72 -6.62
CA ALA A 3 7.51 -2.15 -6.37
C ALA A 3 6.24 -2.97 -6.07
N ALA A 4 5.28 -2.40 -5.33
CA ALA A 4 4.04 -3.10 -4.99
C ALA A 4 3.16 -3.33 -6.22
N LEU A 5 3.06 -2.36 -7.14
CA LEU A 5 2.30 -2.55 -8.38
C LEU A 5 2.99 -3.53 -9.33
N THR A 6 4.32 -3.47 -9.42
CA THR A 6 5.12 -4.44 -10.18
C THR A 6 4.92 -5.86 -9.65
N ALA A 7 5.03 -6.06 -8.34
CA ALA A 7 4.79 -7.35 -7.69
C ALA A 7 3.35 -7.84 -7.91
N LEU A 8 2.36 -6.95 -7.75
CA LEU A 8 0.95 -7.28 -7.99
C LEU A 8 0.71 -7.80 -9.40
N LYS A 9 1.22 -7.10 -10.43
CA LYS A 9 1.05 -7.51 -11.83
C LYS A 9 1.68 -8.88 -12.09
N GLN A 10 2.92 -9.08 -11.63
CA GLN A 10 3.62 -10.36 -11.80
C GLN A 10 2.93 -11.52 -11.08
N LEU A 11 2.51 -11.32 -9.82
CA LEU A 11 1.84 -12.36 -9.04
C LEU A 11 0.45 -12.69 -9.59
N ALA A 12 -0.30 -11.69 -10.07
CA ALA A 12 -1.60 -11.93 -10.69
C ALA A 12 -1.45 -12.77 -11.96
N GLU A 13 -0.48 -12.46 -12.83
CA GLU A 13 -0.19 -13.30 -14.00
C GLU A 13 0.23 -14.73 -13.61
N GLU A 14 1.09 -14.87 -12.59
CA GLU A 14 1.55 -16.16 -12.07
C GLU A 14 0.37 -17.01 -11.57
N TYR A 15 -0.46 -16.46 -10.69
CA TYR A 15 -1.60 -17.18 -10.11
C TYR A 15 -2.70 -17.46 -11.13
N PHE A 16 -3.00 -16.54 -12.04
CA PHE A 16 -4.04 -16.79 -13.06
C PHE A 16 -3.63 -17.93 -14.00
N ARG A 17 -2.37 -17.96 -14.46
CA ARG A 17 -1.88 -19.07 -15.27
C ARG A 17 -1.82 -20.38 -14.48
N GLN A 18 -1.43 -20.34 -13.20
CA GLN A 18 -1.44 -21.52 -12.34
C GLN A 18 -2.84 -22.14 -12.22
N GLU A 19 -3.88 -21.31 -12.16
CA GLU A 19 -5.28 -21.75 -12.12
C GLU A 19 -5.87 -22.09 -13.51
N GLY A 20 -5.04 -22.10 -14.56
CA GLY A 20 -5.43 -22.49 -15.92
C GLY A 20 -6.13 -21.41 -16.74
N PHE A 21 -6.04 -20.14 -16.32
CA PHE A 21 -6.51 -19.01 -17.12
C PHE A 21 -5.41 -18.58 -18.09
N ASP A 22 -5.60 -18.89 -19.37
CA ASP A 22 -4.63 -18.56 -20.44
C ASP A 22 -5.05 -17.37 -21.32
N ASP A 23 -6.32 -16.98 -21.27
CA ASP A 23 -6.89 -15.91 -22.09
C ASP A 23 -7.48 -14.80 -21.20
N PHE A 24 -6.60 -13.96 -20.66
CA PHE A 24 -7.00 -12.80 -19.85
C PHE A 24 -6.20 -11.55 -20.23
N GLU A 25 -6.87 -10.39 -20.14
CA GLU A 25 -6.24 -9.08 -20.22
C GLU A 25 -6.08 -8.50 -18.82
N LEU A 26 -4.85 -8.48 -18.31
CA LEU A 26 -4.54 -7.90 -17.01
C LEU A 26 -4.19 -6.43 -17.13
N THR A 27 -4.94 -5.59 -16.41
CA THR A 27 -4.63 -4.17 -16.20
C THR A 27 -4.59 -3.85 -14.72
N THR A 28 -3.87 -2.80 -14.36
CA THR A 28 -3.67 -2.35 -12.99
C THR A 28 -4.24 -0.95 -12.80
N VAL A 29 -4.69 -0.69 -11.58
CA VAL A 29 -5.19 0.61 -11.17
C VAL A 29 -4.44 1.09 -9.94
N PHE A 30 -3.86 2.28 -10.04
CA PHE A 30 -3.26 2.97 -8.90
C PHE A 30 -4.27 3.94 -8.29
N HIS A 31 -4.53 3.80 -7.00
CA HIS A 31 -5.32 4.79 -6.27
C HIS A 31 -4.36 5.82 -5.68
N GLN A 32 -4.60 7.10 -5.96
CA GLN A 32 -3.95 8.15 -5.16
C GLN A 32 -4.28 7.95 -3.67
N TRP A 33 -3.55 8.63 -2.78
CA TRP A 33 -3.63 8.44 -1.33
C TRP A 33 -5.07 8.23 -0.82
N MET A 34 -5.28 7.15 -0.06
CA MET A 34 -6.62 6.74 0.40
C MET A 34 -6.88 7.05 1.88
N GLY A 35 -5.89 7.62 2.58
CA GLY A 35 -6.03 8.05 3.97
C GLY A 35 -6.48 9.51 4.09
N GLY A 36 -6.33 10.08 5.29
CA GLY A 36 -6.72 11.47 5.56
C GLY A 36 -5.95 12.48 4.70
N PHE A 37 -6.67 13.45 4.15
CA PHE A 37 -6.12 14.56 3.37
C PHE A 37 -5.91 15.81 4.22
N PRO A 38 -5.02 16.72 3.83
CA PRO A 38 -4.97 18.06 4.40
C PRO A 38 -6.21 18.87 3.98
N GLU A 39 -6.74 19.70 4.89
CA GLU A 39 -7.87 20.60 4.61
C GLU A 39 -7.49 21.75 3.67
N ASP A 40 -6.22 22.16 3.68
CA ASP A 40 -5.70 23.17 2.77
C ASP A 40 -5.61 22.60 1.35
N GLU A 41 -6.32 23.22 0.40
CA GLU A 41 -6.41 22.74 -0.97
C GLU A 41 -5.05 22.69 -1.68
N ALA A 42 -4.16 23.66 -1.42
CA ALA A 42 -2.84 23.68 -2.04
C ALA A 42 -2.00 22.46 -1.59
N LYS A 43 -2.07 22.09 -0.31
CA LYS A 43 -1.49 20.85 0.19
C LYS A 43 -2.17 19.62 -0.40
N ALA A 44 -3.50 19.63 -0.55
CA ALA A 44 -4.23 18.52 -1.16
C ALA A 44 -3.77 18.28 -2.61
N PHE A 45 -3.53 19.34 -3.39
CA PHE A 45 -2.95 19.23 -4.74
C PHE A 45 -1.55 18.62 -4.74
N SER A 46 -0.74 18.84 -3.71
CA SER A 46 0.57 18.18 -3.60
C SER A 46 0.42 16.66 -3.41
N VAL A 47 -0.57 16.21 -2.64
CA VAL A 47 -0.87 14.78 -2.47
C VAL A 47 -1.37 14.17 -3.78
N ILE A 48 -2.25 14.86 -4.49
CA ILE A 48 -2.78 14.45 -5.81
C ILE A 48 -1.63 14.34 -6.82
N ALA A 49 -0.79 15.36 -6.93
CA ALA A 49 0.32 15.39 -7.87
C ALA A 49 1.35 14.30 -7.58
N LEU A 50 1.71 14.08 -6.31
CA LEU A 50 2.61 12.99 -5.93
C LEU A 50 2.03 11.62 -6.33
N GLY A 51 0.76 11.37 -6.02
CA GLY A 51 0.11 10.11 -6.40
C GLY A 51 0.02 9.91 -7.92
N ALA A 52 -0.17 10.99 -8.68
CA ALA A 52 -0.16 10.96 -10.15
C ALA A 52 1.23 10.60 -10.72
N ILE A 53 2.28 11.18 -10.17
CA ILE A 53 3.68 10.91 -10.55
C ILE A 53 4.04 9.45 -10.25
N VAL A 54 3.72 8.96 -9.05
CA VAL A 54 3.96 7.56 -8.66
C VAL A 54 3.17 6.60 -9.54
N ALA A 55 1.90 6.90 -9.84
CA ALA A 55 1.10 6.11 -10.78
C ALA A 55 1.78 5.99 -12.16
N ARG A 56 2.30 7.11 -12.70
CA ARG A 56 3.02 7.11 -13.97
C ARG A 56 4.27 6.24 -13.93
N PHE A 57 5.09 6.34 -12.89
CA PHE A 57 6.31 5.53 -12.76
C PHE A 57 6.04 4.05 -12.46
N SER A 58 4.90 3.73 -11.87
CA SER A 58 4.48 2.35 -11.66
C SER A 58 4.00 1.63 -12.93
N GLY A 59 3.76 2.36 -14.02
CA GLY A 59 3.22 1.81 -15.25
C GLY A 59 1.72 1.45 -15.16
N ALA A 60 1.00 2.00 -14.17
CA ALA A 60 -0.43 1.75 -14.00
C ALA A 60 -1.24 2.17 -15.23
N GLU A 61 -2.12 1.29 -15.70
CA GLU A 61 -3.00 1.57 -16.85
C GLU A 61 -4.12 2.56 -16.48
N LYS A 62 -4.50 2.64 -15.20
CA LYS A 62 -5.50 3.59 -14.68
C LYS A 62 -5.05 4.23 -13.38
N VAL A 63 -5.41 5.50 -13.18
CA VAL A 63 -5.29 6.19 -11.88
C VAL A 63 -6.66 6.64 -11.38
N ILE A 64 -6.96 6.38 -10.11
CA ILE A 64 -8.15 6.95 -9.44
C ILE A 64 -7.77 8.29 -8.82
N VAL A 65 -8.47 9.33 -9.26
CA VAL A 65 -8.16 10.72 -8.96
C VAL A 65 -8.88 11.18 -7.71
N LYS A 66 -8.15 11.88 -6.85
CA LYS A 66 -8.65 12.57 -5.66
C LYS A 66 -8.92 14.05 -5.96
N SER A 67 -9.64 14.69 -5.05
CA SER A 67 -10.03 16.09 -5.17
C SER A 67 -9.42 16.93 -4.05
N PRO A 68 -9.28 18.25 -4.21
CA PRO A 68 -8.87 19.14 -3.12
C PRO A 68 -9.87 19.16 -1.95
N HIS A 69 -11.11 18.69 -2.16
CA HIS A 69 -12.16 18.63 -1.13
C HIS A 69 -12.16 17.32 -0.32
N GLU A 70 -11.17 16.42 -0.50
CA GLU A 70 -11.18 15.08 0.11
C GLU A 70 -11.32 15.10 1.65
N ALA A 71 -10.77 16.12 2.32
CA ALA A 71 -10.89 16.28 3.78
C ALA A 71 -12.26 16.83 4.22
N MET A 72 -13.03 17.42 3.31
CA MET A 72 -14.28 18.15 3.61
C MET A 72 -15.54 17.34 3.29
N GLY A 73 -15.46 16.41 2.33
CA GLY A 73 -16.56 15.54 1.94
C GLY A 73 -16.60 15.24 0.44
N ILE A 74 -17.80 14.95 -0.08
CA ILE A 74 -18.00 14.69 -1.51
C ILE A 74 -17.64 15.95 -2.32
N PRO A 75 -16.78 15.85 -3.35
CA PRO A 75 -16.37 17.02 -4.12
C PRO A 75 -17.50 17.62 -4.95
N THR A 76 -17.43 18.93 -5.17
CA THR A 76 -18.19 19.56 -6.25
C THR A 76 -17.64 19.10 -7.61
N LYS A 77 -18.41 19.27 -8.68
CA LYS A 77 -17.94 18.96 -10.03
C LYS A 77 -16.70 19.77 -10.43
N GLU A 78 -16.57 21.00 -9.94
CA GLU A 78 -15.43 21.88 -10.17
C GLU A 78 -14.17 21.38 -9.47
N ALA A 79 -14.27 21.00 -8.20
CA ALA A 79 -13.15 20.45 -7.42
C ALA A 79 -12.68 19.10 -8.01
N ASN A 80 -13.63 18.26 -8.42
CA ASN A 80 -13.30 17.01 -9.10
C ASN A 80 -12.57 17.27 -10.44
N ALA A 81 -13.07 18.21 -11.25
CA ALA A 81 -12.42 18.61 -12.49
C ALA A 81 -11.02 19.24 -12.29
N GLN A 82 -10.78 19.93 -11.17
CA GLN A 82 -9.44 20.41 -10.81
C GLN A 82 -8.49 19.25 -10.50
N GLY A 83 -8.93 18.26 -9.71
CA GLY A 83 -8.15 17.05 -9.42
C GLY A 83 -7.76 16.29 -10.70
N LEU A 84 -8.70 16.13 -11.64
CA LEU A 84 -8.46 15.49 -12.93
C LEU A 84 -7.42 16.25 -13.77
N ARG A 85 -7.53 17.57 -13.85
CA ARG A 85 -6.58 18.42 -14.58
C ARG A 85 -5.18 18.39 -13.96
N ALA A 86 -5.10 18.50 -12.63
CA ALA A 86 -3.84 18.43 -11.90
C ALA A 86 -3.16 17.07 -12.08
N THR A 87 -3.92 15.98 -12.00
CA THR A 87 -3.41 14.62 -12.24
C THR A 87 -2.85 14.48 -13.65
N ARG A 88 -3.62 14.88 -14.68
CA ARG A 88 -3.15 14.81 -16.08
C ARG A 88 -1.89 15.64 -16.29
N GLN A 89 -1.85 16.86 -15.76
CA GLN A 89 -0.68 17.72 -15.87
C GLN A 89 0.55 17.09 -15.23
N ALA A 90 0.41 16.53 -14.02
CA ALA A 90 1.51 15.90 -13.30
C ALA A 90 2.05 14.66 -14.03
N ILE A 91 1.17 13.84 -14.63
CA ILE A 91 1.57 12.70 -15.47
C ILE A 91 2.36 13.16 -16.69
N ASN A 92 1.84 14.14 -17.44
CA ASN A 92 2.49 14.64 -18.66
C ASN A 92 3.88 15.23 -18.36
N MET A 93 4.05 15.91 -17.21
CA MET A 93 5.33 16.51 -16.83
C MET A 93 6.46 15.49 -16.63
N VAL A 94 6.14 14.24 -16.34
CA VAL A 94 7.12 13.17 -16.08
C VAL A 94 7.04 12.06 -17.12
N GLU A 95 6.36 12.28 -18.25
CA GLU A 95 6.04 11.21 -19.20
C GLU A 95 7.27 10.57 -19.84
N ASP A 96 8.32 11.36 -20.07
CA ASP A 96 9.60 10.94 -20.66
C ASP A 96 10.64 10.47 -19.61
N GLN A 97 10.31 10.54 -18.31
CA GLN A 97 11.26 10.23 -17.26
C GLN A 97 11.26 8.73 -16.91
N VAL A 98 12.46 8.17 -16.82
CA VAL A 98 12.71 6.85 -16.25
C VAL A 98 13.57 7.07 -15.00
N ILE A 99 12.95 6.90 -13.82
CA ILE A 99 13.63 7.17 -12.54
C ILE A 99 14.17 5.90 -11.90
N PHE A 100 13.44 4.79 -12.02
CA PHE A 100 13.82 3.52 -11.43
C PHE A 100 14.27 2.56 -12.51
N LYS A 101 15.41 1.93 -12.28
CA LYS A 101 15.81 0.74 -13.01
C LYS A 101 15.23 -0.50 -12.33
N PRO A 102 15.06 -1.63 -13.04
CA PRO A 102 14.56 -2.86 -12.43
C PRO A 102 15.31 -3.27 -11.15
N GLU A 103 16.65 -3.15 -11.16
CA GLU A 103 17.51 -3.46 -10.03
C GLU A 103 17.27 -2.58 -8.79
N ASP A 104 16.76 -1.36 -8.96
CA ASP A 104 16.45 -0.46 -7.85
C ASP A 104 15.21 -0.93 -7.07
N LEU A 105 14.33 -1.69 -7.74
CA LEU A 105 13.05 -2.14 -7.20
C LEU A 105 13.07 -3.60 -6.75
N GLU A 106 13.95 -4.41 -7.34
CA GLU A 106 14.01 -5.87 -7.17
C GLU A 106 14.00 -6.31 -5.69
N PRO A 107 14.78 -5.72 -4.76
CA PRO A 107 14.75 -6.15 -3.36
C PRO A 107 13.37 -5.99 -2.70
N GLU A 108 12.68 -4.89 -2.98
CA GLU A 108 11.36 -4.60 -2.42
C GLU A 108 10.26 -5.41 -3.13
N VAL A 109 10.38 -5.61 -4.45
CA VAL A 109 9.49 -6.50 -5.22
C VAL A 109 9.56 -7.93 -4.68
N ASP A 110 10.77 -8.44 -4.45
CA ASP A 110 10.99 -9.80 -3.97
C ASP A 110 10.44 -10.00 -2.56
N LEU A 111 10.67 -9.04 -1.65
CA LEU A 111 10.09 -9.06 -0.32
C LEU A 111 8.55 -9.16 -0.39
N ILE A 112 7.92 -8.30 -1.18
CA ILE A 112 6.45 -8.29 -1.33
C ILE A 112 5.96 -9.63 -1.90
N LYS A 113 6.66 -10.20 -2.90
CA LYS A 113 6.29 -11.50 -3.47
C LYS A 113 6.42 -12.63 -2.46
N GLN A 114 7.47 -12.63 -1.63
CA GLN A 114 7.63 -13.61 -0.56
C GLN A 114 6.51 -13.51 0.47
N GLU A 115 6.18 -12.29 0.91
CA GLU A 115 5.06 -12.04 1.83
C GLU A 115 3.72 -12.53 1.27
N VAL A 116 3.39 -12.16 0.03
CA VAL A 116 2.13 -12.59 -0.60
C VAL A 116 2.09 -14.11 -0.77
N ARG A 117 3.21 -14.74 -1.14
CA ARG A 117 3.29 -16.21 -1.25
C ARG A 117 3.05 -16.89 0.09
N CYS A 118 3.56 -16.36 1.20
CA CYS A 118 3.24 -16.86 2.54
C CYS A 118 1.73 -16.84 2.80
N LEU A 119 1.05 -15.72 2.48
CA LEU A 119 -0.40 -15.60 2.65
C LEU A 119 -1.18 -16.57 1.75
N MET A 120 -0.88 -16.57 0.45
CA MET A 120 -1.58 -17.42 -0.52
C MET A 120 -1.37 -18.90 -0.27
N ASN A 121 -0.15 -19.32 0.09
CA ASN A 121 0.11 -20.71 0.47
C ASN A 121 -0.79 -21.15 1.64
N LYS A 122 -1.00 -20.27 2.63
CA LYS A 122 -1.88 -20.58 3.75
C LYS A 122 -3.34 -20.63 3.34
N VAL A 123 -3.77 -19.76 2.42
CA VAL A 123 -5.12 -19.81 1.81
C VAL A 123 -5.35 -21.16 1.12
N TYR A 124 -4.44 -21.58 0.23
CA TYR A 124 -4.55 -22.88 -0.45
C TYR A 124 -4.50 -24.06 0.52
N GLU A 125 -3.65 -24.01 1.56
CA GLU A 125 -3.55 -25.04 2.59
C GLU A 125 -4.88 -25.22 3.33
N LEU A 126 -5.45 -24.13 3.86
CA LEU A 126 -6.71 -24.16 4.61
C LEU A 126 -7.90 -24.55 3.73
N GLY A 127 -7.87 -24.12 2.46
CA GLY A 127 -8.88 -24.46 1.46
C GLY A 127 -8.72 -25.83 0.82
N LYS A 128 -7.64 -26.57 1.11
CA LYS A 128 -7.27 -27.83 0.44
C LYS A 128 -7.30 -27.69 -1.10
N GLY A 129 -6.78 -26.57 -1.59
CA GLY A 129 -6.77 -26.20 -3.02
C GLY A 129 -7.94 -25.32 -3.46
N ASP A 130 -9.04 -25.23 -2.70
CA ASP A 130 -10.14 -24.30 -3.01
C ASP A 130 -9.83 -22.90 -2.45
N VAL A 131 -9.55 -21.94 -3.33
CA VAL A 131 -9.19 -20.57 -2.93
C VAL A 131 -10.32 -19.83 -2.23
N ALA A 132 -11.58 -20.10 -2.57
CA ALA A 132 -12.72 -19.43 -1.97
C ALA A 132 -12.95 -19.94 -0.54
N ALA A 133 -12.98 -21.26 -0.36
CA ALA A 133 -13.07 -21.87 0.97
C ALA A 133 -11.85 -21.51 1.83
N GLY A 134 -10.66 -21.50 1.22
CA GLY A 134 -9.41 -21.11 1.86
C GLY A 134 -9.40 -19.66 2.34
N THR A 135 -9.99 -18.75 1.57
CA THR A 135 -10.10 -17.33 1.93
C THR A 135 -10.96 -17.16 3.18
N VAL A 136 -12.13 -17.81 3.23
CA VAL A 136 -13.01 -17.79 4.41
C VAL A 136 -12.27 -18.33 5.64
N ALA A 137 -11.69 -19.52 5.53
CA ALA A 137 -10.95 -20.15 6.61
C ALA A 137 -9.74 -19.31 7.07
N ALA A 138 -9.06 -18.62 6.14
CA ALA A 138 -7.92 -17.78 6.46
C ALA A 138 -8.32 -16.53 7.26
N PHE A 139 -9.46 -15.90 6.96
CA PHE A 139 -10.00 -14.82 7.79
C PHE A 139 -10.43 -15.33 9.17
N GLU A 140 -11.11 -16.47 9.24
CA GLU A 140 -11.50 -17.10 10.52
C GLU A 140 -10.28 -17.40 11.41
N ALA A 141 -9.17 -17.83 10.82
CA ALA A 141 -7.91 -18.11 11.52
C ALA A 141 -7.06 -16.85 11.79
N GLY A 142 -7.36 -15.71 11.16
CA GLY A 142 -6.52 -14.50 11.18
C GLY A 142 -5.25 -14.62 10.31
N ALA A 143 -5.16 -15.63 9.46
CA ALA A 143 -4.08 -15.80 8.47
C ALA A 143 -4.21 -14.81 7.30
N LEU A 144 -5.41 -14.28 7.07
CA LEU A 144 -5.65 -13.02 6.38
C LEU A 144 -6.26 -12.03 7.37
N ASP A 145 -5.71 -10.82 7.42
CA ASP A 145 -6.14 -9.76 8.32
C ASP A 145 -5.92 -8.41 7.65
N ILE A 146 -6.87 -7.49 7.82
CA ILE A 146 -6.88 -6.17 7.18
C ILE A 146 -6.82 -5.09 8.27
N PRO A 147 -5.81 -4.19 8.24
CA PRO A 147 -5.70 -3.11 9.22
C PRO A 147 -6.98 -2.25 9.27
N PHE A 148 -7.52 -2.05 10.47
CA PHE A 148 -8.65 -1.14 10.75
C PHE A 148 -9.96 -1.48 10.00
N ALA A 149 -10.14 -2.72 9.53
CA ALA A 149 -11.37 -3.12 8.86
C ALA A 149 -12.55 -3.22 9.87
N PRO A 150 -13.76 -2.77 9.48
CA PRO A 150 -14.93 -2.80 10.37
C PRO A 150 -15.64 -4.16 10.41
N SER A 151 -15.24 -5.12 9.58
CA SER A 151 -15.86 -6.44 9.51
C SER A 151 -15.67 -7.21 10.81
N ILE A 152 -16.75 -7.80 11.33
CA ILE A 152 -16.70 -8.67 12.52
C ILE A 152 -15.91 -9.96 12.29
N TYR A 153 -15.67 -10.32 11.03
CA TYR A 153 -14.87 -11.49 10.65
C TYR A 153 -13.38 -11.19 10.55
N ASN A 154 -12.98 -9.92 10.67
CA ASN A 154 -11.59 -9.51 10.64
C ASN A 154 -11.00 -9.53 12.06
N HIS A 155 -9.84 -10.17 12.25
CA HIS A 155 -9.20 -10.28 13.56
C HIS A 155 -8.68 -8.94 14.09
N GLY A 156 -8.21 -8.06 13.20
CA GLY A 156 -7.72 -6.72 13.55
C GLY A 156 -6.48 -6.75 14.44
N LYS A 157 -5.60 -7.73 14.26
CA LYS A 157 -4.36 -7.94 15.02
C LYS A 157 -3.13 -7.52 14.24
N ILE A 158 -3.20 -7.48 12.92
CA ILE A 158 -2.17 -6.85 12.09
C ILE A 158 -2.17 -5.34 12.33
N ILE A 159 -1.00 -4.79 12.66
CA ILE A 159 -0.81 -3.34 12.81
C ILE A 159 0.35 -2.90 11.91
N PRO A 160 0.11 -2.03 10.93
CA PRO A 160 1.16 -1.46 10.09
C PRO A 160 1.80 -0.23 10.75
N MET A 161 3.04 0.07 10.39
CA MET A 161 3.77 1.27 10.81
C MET A 161 4.74 1.67 9.70
N ARG A 162 4.97 2.97 9.50
CA ARG A 162 6.00 3.40 8.55
C ARG A 162 7.41 3.17 9.12
N ASP A 163 8.35 2.78 8.28
CA ASP A 163 9.77 2.82 8.62
C ASP A 163 10.35 4.23 8.51
N ASN A 164 11.67 4.34 8.62
CA ASN A 164 12.37 5.63 8.60
C ASN A 164 12.26 6.33 7.24
N GLU A 165 12.11 5.58 6.16
CA GLU A 165 12.05 6.11 4.79
C GLU A 165 10.59 6.34 4.36
N GLY A 166 9.63 5.83 5.15
CA GLY A 166 8.21 6.04 4.96
C GLY A 166 7.48 4.87 4.33
N PHE A 167 8.15 3.74 4.09
CA PHE A 167 7.53 2.51 3.61
C PHE A 167 6.71 1.88 4.73
N ILE A 168 5.58 1.27 4.37
CA ILE A 168 4.73 0.58 5.34
C ILE A 168 5.35 -0.77 5.65
N ARG A 169 5.58 -1.03 6.94
CA ARG A 169 6.12 -2.27 7.51
C ARG A 169 5.16 -2.87 8.52
N ILE A 170 5.38 -4.13 8.88
CA ILE A 170 4.54 -4.86 9.82
C ILE A 170 5.08 -4.63 11.24
N PHE A 171 4.34 -3.87 12.04
CA PHE A 171 4.66 -3.63 13.45
C PHE A 171 4.14 -4.75 14.36
N SER A 172 2.89 -5.17 14.14
CA SER A 172 2.30 -6.35 14.78
C SER A 172 1.81 -7.28 13.69
N GLN A 173 2.25 -8.54 13.70
CA GLN A 173 1.90 -9.52 12.67
C GLN A 173 0.55 -10.21 12.90
N GLY A 174 0.03 -10.21 14.12
CA GLY A 174 -1.14 -11.04 14.46
C GLY A 174 -0.89 -12.52 14.16
N ASN A 175 -1.80 -13.13 13.39
CA ASN A 175 -1.72 -14.53 12.96
C ASN A 175 -1.26 -14.67 11.50
N LEU A 176 -0.71 -13.62 10.88
CA LEU A 176 -0.21 -13.74 9.52
C LEU A 176 0.88 -14.82 9.44
N PRO A 177 0.85 -15.71 8.42
CA PRO A 177 1.78 -16.83 8.26
C PRO A 177 3.14 -16.40 7.69
N LEU A 178 3.71 -15.29 8.19
CA LEU A 178 4.99 -14.77 7.72
C LEU A 178 6.17 -15.48 8.39
N SER A 179 7.28 -15.64 7.67
CA SER A 179 8.49 -16.24 8.22
C SER A 179 9.15 -15.33 9.25
N GLU A 180 9.95 -15.92 10.14
CA GLU A 180 10.76 -15.14 11.09
C GLU A 180 11.75 -14.21 10.38
N GLU A 181 12.26 -14.60 9.22
CA GLU A 181 13.15 -13.79 8.38
C GLU A 181 12.47 -12.52 7.87
N ILE A 182 11.26 -12.64 7.31
CA ILE A 182 10.46 -11.50 6.86
C ILE A 182 10.19 -10.56 8.05
N MET A 183 9.79 -11.11 9.19
CA MET A 183 9.51 -10.30 10.38
C MET A 183 10.75 -9.67 11.00
N ALA A 184 11.92 -10.31 10.90
CA ALA A 184 13.19 -9.73 11.31
C ALA A 184 13.52 -8.51 10.45
N TYR A 185 13.28 -8.56 9.13
CA TYR A 185 13.45 -7.43 8.23
C TYR A 185 12.54 -6.25 8.61
N HIS A 186 11.24 -6.48 8.78
CA HIS A 186 10.29 -5.43 9.22
C HIS A 186 10.74 -4.80 10.54
N ARG A 187 11.11 -5.62 11.51
CA ARG A 187 11.57 -5.15 12.82
C ARG A 187 12.83 -4.30 12.69
N GLN A 188 13.79 -4.69 11.86
CA GLN A 188 15.01 -3.92 11.63
C GLN A 188 14.67 -2.51 11.10
N LYS A 189 13.83 -2.42 10.07
CA LYS A 189 13.41 -1.14 9.47
C LYS A 189 12.69 -0.22 10.46
N LEU A 190 11.88 -0.78 11.35
CA LEU A 190 11.23 -0.01 12.42
C LEU A 190 12.21 0.43 13.52
N ILE A 191 13.22 -0.39 13.86
CA ILE A 191 14.27 -0.02 14.82
C ILE A 191 15.11 1.15 14.28
N GLU A 192 15.39 1.17 12.97
CA GLU A 192 16.08 2.29 12.33
C GLU A 192 15.31 3.61 12.52
N ARG A 193 13.97 3.60 12.33
CA ARG A 193 13.12 4.76 12.60
C ARG A 193 13.21 5.19 14.07
N ALA A 194 13.04 4.26 15.00
CA ALA A 194 13.08 4.54 16.43
C ALA A 194 14.41 5.16 16.87
N ARG A 195 15.53 4.66 16.33
CA ARG A 195 16.87 5.22 16.58
C ARG A 195 16.97 6.68 16.09
N VAL A 196 16.47 6.97 14.88
CA VAL A 196 16.50 8.33 14.32
C VAL A 196 15.59 9.28 15.09
N GLU A 197 14.43 8.82 15.56
CA GLU A 197 13.47 9.64 16.30
C GLU A 197 13.80 9.79 17.80
N GLY A 198 14.77 9.02 18.32
CA GLY A 198 15.13 9.07 19.74
C GLY A 198 14.02 8.60 20.69
N ARG A 199 13.08 7.77 20.20
CA ARG A 199 11.96 7.20 20.99
C ARG A 199 11.77 5.73 20.71
N ALA A 200 11.23 4.98 21.68
CA ALA A 200 10.94 3.56 21.52
C ALA A 200 9.81 3.34 20.49
N ILE A 201 9.86 2.20 19.78
CA ILE A 201 8.77 1.78 18.90
C ILE A 201 7.50 1.61 19.73
N SER A 202 6.42 2.29 19.34
CA SER A 202 5.17 2.28 20.08
C SER A 202 3.96 2.45 19.15
N PHE A 203 2.77 2.13 19.65
CA PHE A 203 1.51 2.37 18.93
C PHE A 203 1.24 3.86 18.67
N GLU A 204 1.89 4.76 19.42
CA GLU A 204 1.83 6.20 19.17
C GLU A 204 2.39 6.55 17.79
N MET A 205 3.47 5.89 17.34
CA MET A 205 4.02 6.09 15.98
C MET A 205 3.00 5.73 14.89
N VAL A 206 2.17 4.69 15.12
CA VAL A 206 1.07 4.31 14.21
C VAL A 206 0.04 5.43 14.14
N THR A 207 -0.34 5.97 15.30
CA THR A 207 -1.29 7.09 15.39
C THR A 207 -0.73 8.33 14.70
N ASP A 208 0.56 8.63 14.89
CA ASP A 208 1.23 9.74 14.22
C ASP A 208 1.21 9.58 12.69
N ASP A 209 1.45 8.37 12.18
CA ASP A 209 1.43 8.07 10.75
C ASP A 209 0.04 8.20 10.13
N ILE A 210 -1.02 7.81 10.86
CA ILE A 210 -2.41 7.98 10.42
C ILE A 210 -2.72 9.46 10.13
N TYR A 211 -2.23 10.37 10.97
CA TYR A 211 -2.47 11.81 10.81
C TYR A 211 -1.41 12.54 9.96
N ALA A 212 -0.29 11.90 9.62
CA ALA A 212 0.87 12.57 9.05
C ALA A 212 0.54 13.35 7.76
N ILE A 213 -0.15 12.72 6.80
CA ILE A 213 -0.45 13.34 5.50
C ILE A 213 -1.40 14.53 5.67
N SER A 214 -2.43 14.39 6.51
CA SER A 214 -3.33 15.51 6.85
C SER A 214 -2.60 16.68 7.50
N LYS A 215 -1.50 16.41 8.21
CA LYS A 215 -0.59 17.39 8.82
C LYS A 215 0.54 17.83 7.87
N GLY A 216 0.54 17.37 6.62
CA GLY A 216 1.46 17.80 5.56
C GLY A 216 2.79 17.06 5.50
N ARG A 217 2.90 15.84 6.03
CA ARG A 217 4.12 15.01 5.98
C ARG A 217 3.80 13.55 5.68
N LEU A 218 4.72 12.78 5.12
CA LEU A 218 4.51 11.34 4.90
C LEU A 218 4.62 10.52 6.20
N VAL A 219 5.64 10.83 7.01
CA VAL A 219 5.96 10.11 8.26
C VAL A 219 5.58 10.96 9.46
N GLY A 220 4.93 10.35 10.43
CA GLY A 220 4.54 10.95 11.70
C GLY A 220 5.73 11.14 12.64
N ARG A 221 6.56 12.15 12.37
CA ARG A 221 7.74 12.47 13.19
C ARG A 221 7.34 13.24 14.46
N PRO A 222 8.05 13.02 15.59
CA PRO A 222 7.88 13.85 16.79
C PRO A 222 8.22 15.32 16.49
N ARG A 223 7.66 16.22 17.30
CA ARG A 223 7.93 17.66 17.23
C ARG A 223 9.16 18.05 18.06
#